data_AF-A0A6V8NNA2-F1
#
_entry.id   AF-A0A6V8NNA2-F1
#
_cell.length_a   1.000
_cell.length_b   1.000
_cell.length_c   1.000
_cell.angle_alpha   90.00
_cell.angle_beta   90.00
_cell.angle_gamma   90.00
#
_symmetry.space_group_name_H-M   'P 1'
#
loop_
_entity.id
_entity.type
_entity.pdbx_description
1 polymer ?
#
loop_
_entity_poly.entity_id
_entity_poly.type
_entity_poly.pdbx_seq_one_letter_code
_entity_poly.pdbx_strand_id
1 'polypeptide(L)'
;MLSVLSGLGGERLRIIDERVPLRFGVFGQETTGPGGFSMAVRTIPRVWEITNLLAEVNPKAWFINFTNPSGVVTQAILGYSSLKKVVGICDAPSSI
;
A
#
# COMPACT_ATOMS: atom_id res chain seq x y z
N MET A 1 6.47 -15.92 -2.16
CA MET A 1 6.24 -14.53 -2.55
C MET A 1 4.76 -14.24 -2.32
N LEU A 2 4.40 -13.54 -1.24
CA LEU A 2 3.02 -13.09 -1.05
C LEU A 2 2.86 -11.79 -1.83
N SER A 3 2.21 -11.87 -2.99
CA SER A 3 1.82 -10.70 -3.76
C SER A 3 0.44 -10.25 -3.28
N VAL A 4 0.35 -9.15 -2.54
CA VAL A 4 -0.93 -8.54 -2.17
C VAL A 4 -1.36 -7.67 -3.37
N LEU A 5 -1.92 -8.32 -4.40
CA LEU A 5 -2.42 -7.62 -5.58
C LEU A 5 -3.78 -6.99 -5.31
N SER A 6 -3.93 -5.75 -5.78
CA SER A 6 -5.11 -4.87 -5.72
C SER A 6 -5.50 -4.38 -4.32
N GLY A 7 -5.64 -3.05 -4.18
CA GLY A 7 -5.96 -2.40 -2.90
C GLY A 7 -7.21 -2.98 -2.25
N LEU A 8 -7.20 -3.00 -0.91
CA LEU A 8 -8.32 -3.52 -0.12
C LEU A 8 -9.62 -2.80 -0.51
N GLY A 9 -10.60 -3.62 -0.94
CA GLY A 9 -11.92 -3.20 -1.42
C GLY A 9 -12.09 -3.09 -2.94
N GLY A 10 -11.02 -3.34 -3.71
CA GLY A 10 -11.07 -3.44 -5.17
C GLY A 10 -11.59 -2.18 -5.86
N GLU A 11 -12.06 -2.36 -7.10
CA GLU A 11 -12.47 -1.26 -7.98
C GLU A 11 -13.60 -0.40 -7.38
N ARG A 12 -14.49 -1.01 -6.61
CA ARG A 12 -15.59 -0.29 -5.98
C ARG A 12 -15.10 0.79 -5.01
N LEU A 13 -14.08 0.51 -4.20
CA LEU A 13 -13.52 1.51 -3.28
C LEU A 13 -12.63 2.51 -4.02
N ARG A 14 -11.92 2.08 -5.06
CA ARG A 14 -11.17 2.99 -5.94
C ARG A 14 -12.09 4.06 -6.55
N ILE A 15 -13.26 3.67 -7.06
CA ILE A 15 -14.25 4.61 -7.60
C ILE A 15 -14.66 5.65 -6.54
N ILE A 16 -14.76 5.26 -5.28
CA ILE A 16 -15.08 6.19 -4.18
C ILE A 16 -13.90 7.14 -3.93
N ASP A 17 -12.69 6.59 -3.85
CA ASP A 17 -11.45 7.36 -3.64
C ASP A 17 -11.22 8.41 -4.74
N GLU A 18 -11.64 8.12 -5.98
CA GLU A 18 -11.51 9.03 -7.12
C GLU A 18 -12.70 10.00 -7.21
N ARG A 19 -13.94 9.56 -6.93
CA ARG A 19 -15.13 10.41 -7.12
C ARG A 19 -15.46 11.32 -5.94
N VAL A 20 -15.18 10.92 -4.71
CA VAL A 20 -15.51 11.73 -3.53
C VAL A 20 -14.72 13.03 -3.51
N PRO A 21 -13.39 13.06 -3.70
CA PRO A 21 -12.61 14.31 -3.71
C PRO A 21 -13.10 15.30 -4.77
N LEU A 22 -13.53 14.82 -5.94
CA LEU A 22 -14.03 15.65 -7.03
C LEU A 22 -15.27 16.46 -6.63
N ARG A 23 -16.11 15.95 -5.72
CA ARG A 23 -17.28 16.69 -5.19
C ARG A 23 -16.89 17.93 -4.39
N PHE A 24 -15.63 18.00 -3.95
CA PHE A 24 -15.06 19.11 -3.19
C PHE A 24 -14.10 19.95 -4.04
N GLY A 25 -14.05 19.75 -5.37
CA GLY A 25 -13.10 20.45 -6.24
C GLY A 25 -11.65 20.00 -6.05
N VAL A 26 -11.42 18.84 -5.42
CA VAL A 26 -10.09 18.26 -5.20
C VAL A 26 -9.89 17.09 -6.15
N PHE A 27 -8.69 16.96 -6.71
CA PHE A 27 -8.36 15.83 -7.59
C PHE A 27 -8.41 14.49 -6.83
N GLY A 28 -9.13 13.51 -7.38
CA GLY A 28 -9.18 12.15 -6.87
C GLY A 28 -8.38 11.21 -7.76
N GLN A 29 -7.41 10.51 -7.17
CA GLN A 29 -6.56 9.53 -7.86
C GLN A 29 -6.18 8.41 -6.90
N GLU A 30 -5.95 7.22 -7.46
CA GLU A 30 -5.70 5.97 -6.72
C GLU A 30 -4.58 6.06 -5.66
N THR A 31 -3.46 6.72 -5.95
CA THR A 31 -2.22 6.67 -5.15
C THR A 31 -1.80 8.00 -4.55
N THR A 32 -2.45 9.09 -4.92
CA THR A 32 -2.08 10.46 -4.57
C THR A 32 -3.30 11.25 -4.06
N GLY A 33 -3.05 12.27 -3.24
CA GLY A 33 -4.11 13.10 -2.70
C GLY A 33 -5.03 12.36 -1.73
N PRO A 34 -6.28 12.82 -1.52
CA PRO A 34 -7.21 12.19 -0.58
C PRO A 34 -7.55 10.74 -0.92
N GLY A 35 -7.61 10.40 -2.22
CA GLY A 35 -7.86 9.04 -2.69
C GLY A 35 -6.74 8.09 -2.31
N GLY A 36 -5.49 8.47 -2.63
CA GLY A 36 -4.29 7.73 -2.20
C GLY A 36 -4.18 7.55 -0.70
N PHE A 37 -4.48 8.60 0.07
CA PHE A 37 -4.47 8.51 1.53
C PHE A 37 -5.54 7.54 2.05
N SER A 38 -6.76 7.62 1.53
CA SER A 38 -7.87 6.69 1.85
C SER A 38 -7.49 5.24 1.55
N MET A 39 -6.86 4.97 0.39
CA MET A 39 -6.33 3.66 0.05
C MET A 39 -5.25 3.18 1.03
N ALA A 40 -4.31 4.06 1.42
CA ALA A 40 -3.25 3.73 2.37
C ALA A 40 -3.82 3.33 3.74
N VAL A 41 -4.79 4.08 4.27
CA VAL A 41 -5.44 3.79 5.57
C VAL A 41 -6.09 2.41 5.57
N ARG A 42 -6.68 1.98 4.45
CA ARG A 42 -7.24 0.62 4.32
C ARG A 42 -6.15 -0.44 4.18
N THR A 43 -5.05 -0.12 3.52
CA THR A 43 -4.00 -1.08 3.12
C THR A 43 -3.01 -1.38 4.25
N ILE A 44 -2.53 -0.35 4.94
CA ILE A 44 -1.45 -0.46 5.93
C ILE A 44 -1.74 -1.48 7.03
N PRO A 45 -2.92 -1.50 7.69
CA PRO A 45 -3.17 -2.44 8.79
C PRO A 45 -2.99 -3.90 8.36
N ARG A 46 -3.49 -4.25 7.17
CA ARG A 46 -3.40 -5.63 6.68
C ARG A 46 -1.98 -6.03 6.31
N VAL A 47 -1.23 -5.13 5.68
CA VAL A 47 0.17 -5.42 5.32
C VAL A 47 1.04 -5.48 6.58
N TRP A 48 0.75 -4.66 7.59
CA TRP A 48 1.40 -4.71 8.89
C TRP A 48 1.18 -6.06 9.61
N GLU A 49 -0.05 -6.59 9.61
CA GLU A 49 -0.35 -7.93 10.14
C GLU A 49 0.48 -9.02 9.45
N ILE A 50 0.52 -9.01 8.11
CA ILE A 50 1.26 -9.99 7.32
C ILE A 50 2.77 -9.90 7.60
N THR A 51 3.32 -8.69 7.69
CA THR A 51 4.75 -8.48 7.89
C THR A 51 5.20 -8.82 9.31
N ASN A 52 4.37 -8.62 10.32
CA ASN A 52 4.66 -9.09 11.68
C ASN A 52 4.57 -10.62 11.79
N LEU A 53 3.56 -11.24 11.19
CA LEU A 53 3.50 -12.70 11.12
C LEU A 53 4.74 -13.28 10.42
N LEU A 54 5.17 -12.65 9.34
CA LEU A 54 6.40 -13.05 8.64
C LEU A 54 7.64 -12.86 9.51
N ALA A 55 7.70 -11.80 10.32
CA ALA A 55 8.79 -11.57 11.27
C ALA A 55 8.87 -12.65 12.35
N GLU A 56 7.73 -13.16 12.81
CA GLU A 56 7.64 -14.25 13.79
C GLU A 56 8.06 -15.59 13.17
N VAL A 57 7.55 -15.92 11.97
CA VAL A 57 7.78 -17.21 11.33
C VAL A 57 9.16 -17.32 10.66
N ASN A 58 9.61 -16.25 10.01
CA ASN A 58 10.91 -16.21 9.35
C ASN A 58 11.47 -14.78 9.30
N PRO A 59 12.17 -14.32 10.36
CA PRO A 59 12.71 -12.96 10.43
C PRO A 59 13.79 -12.65 9.38
N LYS A 60 14.31 -13.67 8.67
CA LYS A 60 15.32 -13.50 7.62
C LYS A 60 14.72 -13.35 6.22
N ALA A 61 13.41 -13.54 6.07
CA ALA A 61 12.69 -13.43 4.80
C ALA A 61 12.69 -12.00 4.27
N TRP A 62 12.65 -11.86 2.95
CA TRP A 62 12.38 -10.59 2.29
C TRP A 62 10.88 -10.42 2.08
N PHE A 63 10.38 -9.23 2.42
CA PHE A 63 9.06 -8.78 1.99
C PHE A 63 9.21 -7.78 0.84
N ILE A 64 8.58 -8.10 -0.29
CA ILE A 64 8.61 -7.26 -1.49
C ILE A 64 7.21 -6.73 -1.72
N ASN A 65 7.02 -5.43 -1.48
CA ASN A 65 5.74 -4.74 -1.63
C ASN A 65 5.55 -4.26 -3.07
N PHE A 66 4.48 -4.74 -3.71
CA PHE A 66 3.95 -4.22 -4.98
C PHE A 66 2.61 -3.50 -4.80
N THR A 67 2.12 -3.40 -3.56
CA THR A 67 0.81 -2.81 -3.27
C THR A 67 0.94 -1.31 -3.15
N ASN A 68 0.05 -0.61 -3.84
CA ASN A 68 -0.05 0.84 -3.76
C ASN A 68 -0.80 1.33 -2.50
N PRO A 69 -0.54 2.57 -2.04
CA PRO A 69 0.52 3.48 -2.51
C PRO A 69 1.90 3.00 -2.04
N SER A 70 2.77 2.59 -2.98
CA SER A 70 3.93 1.74 -2.67
C SER A 70 4.89 2.38 -1.66
N GLY A 71 5.16 3.68 -1.82
CA GLY A 71 6.01 4.42 -0.88
C GLY A 71 5.44 4.48 0.53
N VAL A 72 4.17 4.89 0.68
CA VAL A 72 3.53 5.08 2.00
C VAL A 72 3.37 3.76 2.74
N VAL A 73 2.96 2.71 2.03
CA VAL A 73 2.82 1.35 2.60
C VAL A 73 4.19 0.83 3.05
N THR A 74 5.21 0.95 2.21
CA THR A 74 6.57 0.50 2.54
C THR A 74 7.14 1.26 3.74
N GLN A 75 6.94 2.58 3.79
CA GLN A 75 7.34 3.41 4.92
C GLN A 75 6.67 2.96 6.23
N ALA A 76 5.37 2.67 6.19
CA ALA A 76 4.65 2.21 7.38
C ALA A 76 5.20 0.87 7.90
N ILE A 77 5.52 -0.08 7.02
CA ILE A 77 6.09 -1.37 7.43
C ILE A 77 7.47 -1.18 8.06
N LEU A 78 8.33 -0.37 7.42
CA LEU A 78 9.68 -0.07 7.93
C LEU A 78 9.63 0.63 9.30
N GLY A 79 8.64 1.49 9.52
CA GLY A 79 8.48 2.24 10.77
C GLY A 79 7.85 1.44 11.91
N TYR A 80 6.92 0.53 11.60
CA TYR A 80 6.04 -0.09 12.62
C TYR A 80 6.10 -1.61 12.71
N SER A 81 6.72 -2.33 11.77
CA SER A 81 6.87 -3.79 11.86
C SER A 81 8.25 -4.19 12.37
N SER A 82 8.34 -5.40 12.93
CA SER A 82 9.61 -6.00 13.37
C SER A 82 10.47 -6.52 12.21
N LEU A 83 9.90 -6.65 11.00
CA LEU A 83 10.60 -7.15 9.82
C LEU A 83 11.58 -6.10 9.26
N LYS A 84 12.84 -6.49 9.08
CA LYS A 84 13.91 -5.56 8.64
C LYS A 84 14.21 -5.57 7.14
N LYS A 85 13.83 -6.65 6.45
CA LYS A 85 14.12 -6.86 5.02
C LYS A 85 12.89 -6.57 4.19
N VAL A 86 12.66 -5.28 3.93
CA VAL A 86 11.46 -4.78 3.25
C VAL A 86 11.88 -3.90 2.07
N VAL A 87 11.32 -4.15 0.89
CA VAL A 87 11.51 -3.32 -0.31
C VAL A 87 10.15 -3.03 -0.94
N GLY A 88 9.91 -1.77 -1.28
CA GLY A 88 8.79 -1.36 -2.13
C GLY A 88 9.25 -1.21 -3.57
N ILE A 89 8.47 -1.75 -4.51
CA ILE A 89 8.71 -1.65 -5.94
C ILE A 89 7.52 -0.95 -6.60
N CYS A 90 7.80 -0.12 -7.61
CA CYS A 90 6.83 0.52 -8.48
C CYS A 90 7.28 0.35 -9.93
N ASP A 91 6.33 0.15 -10.83
CA ASP A 91 6.51 0.00 -12.27
C ASP A 91 6.63 1.35 -13.01
N ALA A 92 6.15 2.45 -12.42
CA ALA A 92 6.19 3.78 -13.04
C ALA A 92 7.57 4.20 -13.61
N PRO A 93 8.71 3.99 -12.93
CA PRO A 93 10.02 4.38 -13.48
C PRO A 93 10.44 3.60 -14.74
N SER A 94 9.91 2.39 -14.94
CA SER A 94 10.23 1.60 -16.15
C SER A 94 9.52 2.08 -17.41
N SER A 95 8.59 3.03 -17.26
CA SER A 95 7.75 3.58 -18.33
C SER A 95 8.12 5.01 -18.75
N ILE A 96 9.24 5.54 -18.25
CA ILE A 96 9.81 6.87 -18.59
C ILE A 96 11.13 6.63 -19.33
#